data_AF-A0A0Q9L6V1-F1
#
_entry.id   AF-A0A0Q9L6V1-F1
#
_cell.length_a   1.000
_cell.length_b   1.000
_cell.length_c   1.000
_cell.angle_alpha   90.00
_cell.angle_beta   90.00
_cell.angle_gamma   90.00
#
_symmetry.space_group_name_H-M   'P 1'
#
loop_
_entity.id
_entity.type
_entity.pdbx_description
1 polymer ?
#
loop_
_entity_poly.entity_id
_entity_poly.type
_entity_poly.pdbx_seq_one_letter_code
_entity_poly.pdbx_strand_id
1 'polypeptide(L)'
;MHPGGSRRPRPAKVSIIIAGIIVVLAIIIVAFYGGPGGALVFLAAATALAGLYILATGQRPWARMLHGRKLGAVMLVASLVLFIAGTLSLARTDVADPSAASHGNQGFNPADDGPVACSPECQLHATRPIGTDGPYPVLSVTDGDTIRVSVDGRSTRIRLIGIDTPEVTDPRKPVQCFGREASRRAHELMDGTQVWLEYDPSQGRRDRYGRTLAYVWLNENMLVNQQMVSEGFAHEYTYDDSYKYRDTFRHAEQAAQTAELGLWNPATCAGSTQTQTS
;
A
#
# COMPACT_ATOMS: atom_id res chain seq x y z
N MET A 1 -11.28 -72.47 -10.29
CA MET A 1 -11.23 -71.18 -11.00
C MET A 1 -12.49 -70.38 -10.71
N HIS A 2 -12.38 -69.20 -10.10
CA HIS A 2 -13.38 -68.14 -10.16
C HIS A 2 -12.64 -66.79 -10.09
N PRO A 3 -12.78 -65.88 -11.08
CA PRO A 3 -12.04 -64.64 -11.07
C PRO A 3 -12.70 -63.64 -10.12
N GLY A 4 -11.93 -63.14 -9.15
CA GLY A 4 -12.33 -62.08 -8.24
C GLY A 4 -12.54 -60.76 -8.98
N GLY A 5 -13.78 -60.30 -9.05
CA GLY A 5 -14.11 -58.97 -9.56
C GLY A 5 -13.84 -57.90 -8.50
N SER A 6 -12.80 -57.09 -8.70
CA SER A 6 -12.53 -55.90 -7.89
C SER A 6 -13.57 -54.81 -8.16
N ARG A 7 -14.49 -54.59 -7.22
CA ARG A 7 -15.41 -53.45 -7.27
C ARG A 7 -14.62 -52.17 -6.93
N ARG A 8 -14.39 -51.31 -7.92
CA ARG A 8 -13.84 -49.96 -7.67
C ARG A 8 -14.79 -49.17 -6.75
N PRO A 9 -14.28 -48.48 -5.71
CA PRO A 9 -15.12 -47.69 -4.81
C PRO A 9 -15.75 -46.53 -5.57
N ARG A 10 -17.09 -46.40 -5.47
CA ARG A 10 -17.81 -45.23 -5.98
C ARG A 10 -17.46 -44.03 -5.10
N PRO A 11 -17.05 -42.88 -5.65
CA PRO A 11 -16.84 -41.68 -4.83
C PRO A 11 -18.17 -41.32 -4.15
N ALA A 12 -18.12 -41.13 -2.83
CA ALA A 12 -19.28 -40.79 -2.03
C ALA A 12 -19.86 -39.46 -2.53
N LYS A 13 -21.18 -39.41 -2.77
CA LYS A 13 -21.91 -38.22 -3.26
C LYS A 13 -21.61 -36.95 -2.46
N VAL A 14 -21.21 -37.11 -1.19
CA VAL A 14 -20.80 -36.04 -0.27
C VAL A 14 -19.58 -35.27 -0.77
N SER A 15 -18.62 -35.93 -1.43
CA SER A 15 -17.38 -35.27 -1.89
C SER A 15 -17.61 -34.28 -3.04
N ILE A 16 -18.67 -34.48 -3.83
CA ILE A 16 -19.00 -33.59 -4.96
C ILE A 16 -19.69 -32.32 -4.46
N ILE A 17 -20.53 -32.44 -3.42
CA ILE A 17 -21.23 -31.30 -2.80
C ILE A 17 -20.21 -30.38 -2.12
N ILE A 18 -19.25 -30.95 -1.40
CA ILE A 18 -18.19 -30.19 -0.72
C ILE A 18 -17.34 -29.41 -1.75
N ALA A 19 -16.94 -30.06 -2.84
CA ALA A 19 -16.17 -29.41 -3.90
C ALA A 19 -16.96 -28.24 -4.55
N GLY A 20 -18.26 -28.42 -4.78
CA GLY A 20 -19.13 -27.36 -5.31
C GLY A 20 -19.23 -26.15 -4.38
N ILE A 21 -19.37 -26.37 -3.07
CA ILE A 21 -19.45 -25.30 -2.07
C ILE A 21 -18.14 -24.50 -2.00
N ILE A 22 -16.99 -25.18 -2.04
CA ILE A 22 -15.67 -24.52 -2.01
C ILE A 22 -15.48 -23.59 -3.22
N VAL A 23 -15.90 -24.01 -4.41
CA VAL A 23 -15.79 -23.19 -5.62
C VAL A 23 -16.69 -21.95 -5.54
N VAL A 24 -17.93 -22.10 -5.06
CA VAL A 24 -18.85 -20.96 -4.89
C VAL A 24 -18.33 -19.96 -3.86
N LEU A 25 -17.81 -20.44 -2.73
CA LEU A 25 -17.18 -19.59 -1.71
C LEU A 25 -15.96 -18.85 -2.27
N ALA A 26 -15.12 -19.52 -3.06
CA ALA A 26 -13.96 -18.88 -3.70
C ALA A 26 -14.39 -17.77 -4.69
N ILE A 27 -15.45 -17.97 -5.47
CA ILE A 27 -16.01 -16.94 -6.37
C ILE A 27 -16.49 -15.73 -5.56
N ILE A 28 -17.22 -15.97 -4.46
CA ILE A 28 -17.74 -14.89 -3.61
C ILE A 28 -16.59 -14.08 -3.01
N ILE A 29 -15.57 -14.75 -2.47
CA ILE A 29 -14.38 -14.10 -1.90
C ILE A 29 -13.70 -13.23 -2.97
N VAL A 30 -13.44 -13.77 -4.17
CA VAL A 30 -12.78 -13.01 -5.25
C VAL A 30 -13.62 -11.82 -5.72
N ALA A 31 -14.95 -11.94 -5.74
CA ALA A 31 -15.87 -10.84 -6.08
C ALA A 31 -15.84 -9.70 -5.05
N PHE A 32 -15.73 -10.04 -3.75
CA PHE A 32 -15.66 -9.05 -2.67
C PHE A 32 -14.32 -8.31 -2.63
N TYR A 33 -13.22 -8.96 -3.01
CA TYR A 33 -11.87 -8.36 -2.92
C TYR A 33 -11.32 -7.80 -4.25
N GLY A 34 -11.83 -8.22 -5.41
CA GLY A 34 -11.29 -7.84 -6.73
C GLY A 34 -12.26 -7.07 -7.65
N GLY A 35 -13.42 -6.66 -7.13
CA GLY A 35 -14.47 -6.02 -7.93
C GLY A 35 -15.16 -6.97 -8.94
N PRO A 36 -16.16 -6.46 -9.70
CA PRO A 36 -16.95 -7.28 -10.62
C PRO A 36 -16.11 -7.93 -11.75
N GLY A 37 -14.96 -7.33 -12.09
CA GLY A 37 -14.01 -7.90 -13.06
C GLY A 37 -13.34 -9.19 -12.58
N GLY A 38 -12.94 -9.26 -11.31
CA GLY A 38 -12.29 -10.45 -10.74
C GLY A 38 -13.20 -11.68 -10.71
N ALA A 39 -14.49 -11.48 -10.43
CA ALA A 39 -15.48 -12.54 -10.40
C ALA A 39 -15.67 -13.24 -11.77
N LEU A 40 -15.65 -12.47 -12.86
CA LEU A 40 -15.82 -12.99 -14.22
C LEU A 40 -14.60 -13.80 -14.67
N VAL A 41 -13.39 -13.35 -14.33
CA VAL A 41 -12.14 -14.08 -14.64
C VAL A 41 -12.07 -15.41 -13.90
N PHE A 42 -12.47 -15.44 -12.63
CA PHE A 42 -12.49 -16.67 -11.84
C PHE A 42 -13.54 -17.66 -12.35
N LEU A 43 -14.73 -17.17 -12.75
CA LEU A 43 -15.77 -17.99 -13.37
C LEU A 43 -15.26 -18.65 -14.65
N ALA A 44 -14.57 -17.89 -15.52
CA ALA A 44 -13.99 -18.40 -16.76
C ALA A 44 -12.88 -19.45 -16.51
N ALA A 45 -12.01 -19.23 -15.51
CA ALA A 45 -10.98 -20.20 -15.14
C ALA A 45 -11.59 -21.49 -14.57
N ALA A 46 -12.63 -21.37 -13.74
CA ALA A 46 -13.31 -22.51 -13.15
C ALA A 46 -14.02 -23.38 -14.21
N THR A 47 -14.69 -22.77 -15.19
CA THR A 47 -15.33 -23.51 -16.28
C THR A 47 -14.31 -24.17 -17.20
N ALA A 48 -13.19 -23.49 -17.50
CA ALA A 48 -12.10 -24.05 -18.30
C ALA A 48 -11.47 -25.28 -17.62
N LEU A 49 -11.17 -25.20 -16.32
CA LEU A 49 -10.62 -26.31 -15.54
C LEU A 49 -11.60 -27.48 -15.43
N ALA A 50 -12.91 -27.20 -15.27
CA ALA A 50 -13.93 -28.24 -15.28
C ALA A 50 -14.01 -28.95 -16.65
N GLY A 51 -13.93 -28.21 -17.75
CA GLY A 51 -13.87 -28.78 -19.11
C GLY A 51 -12.63 -29.64 -19.33
N LEU A 52 -11.46 -29.15 -18.91
CA LEU A 52 -10.20 -29.88 -19.01
C LEU A 52 -10.21 -31.17 -18.18
N TYR A 53 -10.77 -31.12 -16.97
CA TYR A 53 -10.94 -32.31 -16.11
C TYR A 53 -11.83 -33.37 -16.76
N ILE A 54 -12.92 -32.97 -17.42
CA ILE A 54 -13.81 -33.89 -18.14
C ILE A 54 -13.09 -34.54 -19.33
N LEU A 55 -12.30 -33.76 -20.09
CA LEU A 55 -11.49 -34.30 -21.19
C LEU A 55 -10.44 -35.29 -20.70
N ALA A 56 -9.77 -34.98 -19.58
CA ALA A 56 -8.71 -35.82 -19.02
C ALA A 56 -9.24 -37.14 -18.41
N THR A 57 -10.40 -37.10 -17.77
CA THR A 57 -10.91 -38.26 -17.00
C THR A 57 -12.00 -39.05 -17.72
N GLY A 58 -12.65 -38.48 -18.73
CA GLY A 58 -13.79 -39.08 -19.43
C GLY A 58 -15.04 -39.28 -18.54
N GLN A 59 -14.96 -38.92 -17.25
CA GLN A 59 -16.03 -39.07 -16.28
C GLN A 59 -16.97 -37.85 -16.40
N ARG A 60 -18.26 -38.09 -16.69
CA ARG A 60 -19.30 -37.06 -16.78
C ARG A 60 -20.21 -37.14 -15.55
N PRO A 61 -19.84 -36.56 -14.39
CA PRO A 61 -20.53 -36.81 -13.13
C PRO A 61 -21.98 -36.28 -13.06
N TRP A 62 -22.40 -35.38 -13.95
CA TRP A 62 -23.73 -34.73 -13.89
C TRP A 62 -24.62 -34.95 -15.12
N ALA A 63 -24.21 -35.82 -16.04
CA ALA A 63 -24.93 -36.09 -17.30
C ALA A 63 -26.13 -37.02 -17.12
N ARG A 64 -27.03 -36.72 -16.18
CA ARG A 64 -28.39 -37.27 -16.15
C ARG A 64 -29.49 -36.23 -16.34
N MET A 65 -29.17 -34.94 -16.41
CA MET A 65 -30.22 -33.90 -16.51
C MET A 65 -30.36 -33.20 -17.86
N LEU A 66 -29.43 -33.29 -18.82
CA LEU A 66 -29.57 -32.55 -20.07
C LEU A 66 -29.01 -33.35 -21.27
N HIS A 67 -29.90 -33.82 -22.13
CA HIS A 67 -29.59 -34.57 -23.35
C HIS A 67 -29.48 -33.60 -24.54
N GLY A 68 -28.27 -33.44 -25.08
CA GLY A 68 -28.08 -32.80 -26.39
C GLY A 68 -26.61 -32.68 -26.80
N ARG A 69 -26.21 -33.38 -27.88
CA ARG A 69 -24.86 -33.30 -28.49
C ARG A 69 -24.44 -31.89 -28.94
N LYS A 70 -25.38 -30.93 -28.96
CA LYS A 70 -25.14 -29.53 -29.34
C LYS A 70 -24.73 -28.64 -28.16
N LEU A 71 -24.89 -29.07 -26.90
CA LEU A 71 -24.62 -28.20 -25.74
C LEU A 71 -23.13 -27.91 -25.49
N GLY A 72 -22.23 -28.85 -25.81
CA GLY A 72 -20.78 -28.63 -25.64
C GLY A 72 -20.26 -27.51 -26.53
N ALA A 73 -20.73 -27.46 -27.77
CA ALA A 73 -20.42 -26.37 -28.70
C ALA A 73 -21.05 -25.05 -28.25
N VAL A 74 -22.30 -25.06 -27.75
CA VAL A 74 -22.97 -23.87 -27.22
C VAL A 74 -22.24 -23.31 -25.99
N MET A 75 -21.75 -24.16 -25.09
CA MET A 75 -20.97 -23.75 -23.92
C MET A 75 -19.60 -23.17 -24.28
N LEU A 76 -18.92 -23.74 -25.30
CA LEU A 76 -17.65 -23.21 -25.80
C LEU A 76 -17.85 -21.86 -26.50
N VAL A 77 -18.88 -21.72 -27.32
CA VAL A 77 -19.23 -20.45 -27.98
C VAL A 77 -19.65 -19.41 -26.94
N ALA A 78 -20.47 -19.77 -25.95
CA ALA A 78 -20.86 -18.86 -24.87
C ALA A 78 -19.65 -18.42 -24.03
N SER A 79 -18.70 -19.31 -23.75
CA SER A 79 -17.46 -18.97 -23.02
C SER A 79 -16.55 -18.05 -23.84
N LEU A 80 -16.44 -18.27 -25.16
CA LEU A 80 -15.68 -17.39 -26.05
C LEU A 80 -16.34 -16.00 -26.18
N VAL A 81 -17.66 -15.95 -26.29
CA VAL A 81 -18.43 -14.69 -26.32
C VAL A 81 -18.27 -13.92 -25.01
N LEU A 82 -18.33 -14.60 -23.86
CA LEU A 82 -18.10 -13.98 -22.55
C LEU A 82 -16.65 -13.53 -22.36
N PHE A 83 -15.67 -14.28 -22.87
CA PHE A 83 -14.26 -13.89 -22.86
C PHE A 83 -14.02 -12.63 -23.72
N ILE A 84 -14.58 -12.57 -24.93
CA ILE A 84 -14.49 -11.40 -25.82
C ILE A 84 -15.23 -10.20 -25.22
N ALA A 85 -16.41 -10.39 -24.62
CA ALA A 85 -17.14 -9.31 -23.95
C ALA A 85 -16.40 -8.81 -22.69
N GLY A 86 -15.71 -9.69 -21.98
CA GLY A 86 -14.87 -9.36 -20.83
C GLY A 86 -13.61 -8.59 -21.21
N THR A 87 -12.92 -8.99 -22.29
CA THR A 87 -11.75 -8.25 -22.80
C THR A 87 -12.12 -6.89 -23.36
N LEU A 88 -13.32 -6.73 -23.94
CA LEU A 88 -13.84 -5.42 -24.38
C LEU A 88 -14.21 -4.50 -23.21
N SER A 89 -14.56 -5.04 -22.04
CA SER A 89 -14.85 -4.26 -20.83
C SER A 89 -13.60 -3.81 -20.08
N LEU A 90 -12.46 -4.46 -20.27
CA LEU A 90 -11.15 -4.05 -19.73
C LEU A 90 -10.43 -3.02 -20.62
N ALA A 91 -10.94 -2.75 -21.83
CA ALA A 91 -10.33 -1.84 -22.79
C ALA A 91 -11.01 -0.45 -22.89
N ARG A 92 -12.03 -0.17 -22.06
CA ARG A 92 -12.46 1.22 -21.84
C ARG A 92 -11.54 1.87 -20.81
N THR A 93 -10.38 2.30 -21.28
CA THR A 93 -9.80 3.55 -20.78
C THR A 93 -10.78 4.65 -21.18
N ASP A 94 -11.52 5.17 -20.22
CA ASP A 94 -12.30 6.38 -20.41
C ASP A 94 -11.32 7.51 -20.76
N VAL A 95 -11.21 7.80 -22.05
CA VAL A 95 -10.78 9.11 -22.52
C VAL A 95 -11.94 10.03 -22.22
N ALA A 96 -11.85 10.76 -21.11
CA ALA A 96 -12.76 11.84 -20.79
C ALA A 96 -12.55 12.96 -21.82
N ASP A 97 -13.48 13.10 -22.76
CA ASP A 97 -13.65 14.32 -23.55
C ASP A 97 -14.33 15.38 -22.66
N PRO A 98 -13.72 16.57 -22.45
CA PRO A 98 -14.29 17.62 -21.63
C PRO A 98 -15.17 18.52 -22.50
N SER A 99 -16.48 18.28 -22.52
CA SER A 99 -17.43 19.29 -23.01
C SER A 99 -18.83 19.06 -22.47
N ALA A 100 -19.15 19.72 -21.35
CA ALA A 100 -20.38 20.48 -21.12
C ALA A 100 -20.68 20.61 -19.61
N ALA A 101 -20.24 21.73 -19.02
CA ALA A 101 -21.00 22.42 -17.99
C ALA A 101 -20.48 23.86 -17.92
N SER A 102 -20.90 24.67 -18.89
CA SER A 102 -20.89 26.11 -18.80
C SER A 102 -21.86 26.52 -17.70
N HIS A 103 -21.38 27.15 -16.62
CA HIS A 103 -22.11 28.17 -15.85
C HIS A 103 -21.08 29.04 -15.10
N GLY A 104 -21.11 30.35 -15.38
CA GLY A 104 -20.41 31.38 -14.59
C GLY A 104 -19.13 31.95 -15.21
N ASN A 105 -19.23 32.62 -16.35
CA ASN A 105 -18.16 33.46 -16.89
C ASN A 105 -18.08 34.77 -16.09
N GLN A 106 -17.07 34.92 -15.24
CA GLN A 106 -16.52 36.23 -14.87
C GLN A 106 -15.13 36.28 -15.48
N GLY A 107 -14.91 37.25 -16.36
CA GLY A 107 -13.80 37.28 -17.30
C GLY A 107 -12.43 37.29 -16.62
N PHE A 108 -11.54 36.45 -17.14
CA PHE A 108 -10.11 36.50 -16.87
C PHE A 108 -9.40 36.86 -18.18
N ASN A 109 -8.73 38.00 -18.21
CA ASN A 109 -8.04 38.51 -19.39
C ASN A 109 -6.58 38.02 -19.34
N PRO A 110 -6.10 37.16 -20.26
CA PRO A 110 -4.81 36.47 -20.12
C PRO A 110 -3.59 37.32 -20.51
N ALA A 111 -3.67 38.64 -20.32
CA ALA A 111 -2.62 39.58 -20.70
C ALA A 111 -2.13 40.48 -19.55
N ASP A 112 -2.62 40.31 -18.31
CA ASP A 112 -2.27 41.19 -17.18
C ASP A 112 -1.47 40.51 -16.05
N ASP A 113 -1.22 39.20 -16.14
CA ASP A 113 -0.40 38.52 -15.15
C ASP A 113 1.02 38.34 -15.68
N GLY A 114 1.92 39.20 -15.20
CA GLY A 114 3.35 38.92 -15.17
C GLY A 114 3.64 37.59 -14.43
N PRO A 115 4.91 37.14 -14.36
CA PRO A 115 5.22 35.84 -13.77
C PRO A 115 4.70 35.80 -12.34
N VAL A 116 3.64 35.02 -12.12
CA VAL A 116 3.10 34.77 -10.78
C VAL A 116 4.17 33.98 -10.06
N ALA A 117 5.00 34.70 -9.29
CA ALA A 117 5.86 34.09 -8.31
C ALA A 117 4.97 33.26 -7.40
N CYS A 118 5.25 31.97 -7.28
CA CYS A 118 4.55 31.08 -6.35
C CYS A 118 4.52 31.75 -4.98
N SER A 119 3.31 32.02 -4.46
CA SER A 119 3.12 32.40 -3.06
C SER A 119 3.81 31.38 -2.13
N PRO A 120 4.19 31.78 -0.89
CA PRO A 120 5.00 30.96 0.02
C PRO A 120 4.37 29.61 0.43
N GLU A 121 3.13 29.36 0.00
CA GLU A 121 2.30 28.22 0.35
C GLU A 121 2.34 27.08 -0.69
N CYS A 122 3.15 27.21 -1.75
CA CYS A 122 3.47 26.09 -2.63
C CYS A 122 4.46 25.11 -1.96
N GLN A 123 4.37 24.94 -0.64
CA GLN A 123 5.06 23.90 0.10
C GLN A 123 4.12 22.71 0.16
N LEU A 124 4.54 21.58 -0.41
CA LEU A 124 3.79 20.32 -0.47
C LEU A 124 3.63 19.74 0.95
N HIS A 125 2.81 20.35 1.82
CA HIS A 125 2.57 19.87 3.17
C HIS A 125 1.49 18.80 3.15
N ALA A 126 1.81 17.61 3.64
CA ALA A 126 0.84 16.54 3.73
C ALA A 126 -0.23 16.88 4.78
N THR A 127 -1.50 16.58 4.47
CA THR A 127 -2.63 16.65 5.43
C THR A 127 -3.00 15.25 5.87
N ARG A 128 -3.29 15.06 7.15
CA ARG A 128 -3.60 13.75 7.73
C ARG A 128 -4.83 13.15 7.07
N PRO A 129 -4.76 11.93 6.51
CA PRO A 129 -5.92 11.28 5.92
C PRO A 129 -7.00 10.91 6.95
N ILE A 130 -8.24 10.85 6.48
CA ILE A 130 -9.35 10.26 7.23
C ILE A 130 -9.07 8.75 7.39
N GLY A 131 -9.26 8.23 8.61
CA GLY A 131 -9.05 6.81 8.90
C GLY A 131 -7.63 6.45 9.37
N THR A 132 -6.86 7.43 9.87
CA THR A 132 -5.65 7.15 10.65
C THR A 132 -5.99 6.57 12.01
N ASP A 133 -5.20 5.59 12.47
CA ASP A 133 -5.43 4.89 13.73
C ASP A 133 -4.95 5.74 14.91
N GLY A 134 -5.77 5.90 15.94
CA GLY A 134 -5.44 6.66 17.15
C GLY A 134 -6.52 7.69 17.54
N PRO A 135 -6.20 8.64 18.42
CA PRO A 135 -4.86 8.97 18.91
C PRO A 135 -4.31 7.92 19.90
N TYR A 136 -2.99 7.74 19.90
CA TYR A 136 -2.25 6.90 20.85
C TYR A 136 -1.26 7.75 21.64
N PRO A 137 -1.17 7.61 22.97
CA PRO A 137 -0.20 8.35 23.76
C PRO A 137 1.22 7.83 23.48
N VAL A 138 2.15 8.76 23.31
CA VAL A 138 3.57 8.48 23.20
C VAL A 138 4.12 8.15 24.59
N LEU A 139 4.76 6.99 24.71
CA LEU A 139 5.37 6.51 25.96
C LEU A 139 6.83 6.97 26.09
N SER A 140 7.56 6.95 24.99
CA SER A 140 8.96 7.40 24.92
C SER A 140 9.41 7.53 23.47
N VAL A 141 10.23 8.52 23.17
CA VAL A 141 11.07 8.51 21.96
C VAL A 141 12.29 7.63 22.20
N THR A 142 12.60 6.74 21.27
CA THR A 142 13.77 5.84 21.35
C THR A 142 14.95 6.42 20.60
N ASP A 143 14.72 6.84 19.36
CA ASP A 143 15.65 7.58 18.52
C ASP A 143 14.85 8.52 17.60
N GLY A 144 15.51 9.35 16.79
CA GLY A 144 14.89 10.36 15.93
C GLY A 144 13.82 9.81 14.97
N ASP A 145 13.90 8.52 14.61
CA ASP A 145 12.97 7.84 13.72
C ASP A 145 12.15 6.71 14.38
N THR A 146 12.28 6.52 15.70
CA THR A 146 11.69 5.38 16.40
C THR A 146 11.05 5.82 17.72
N ILE A 147 9.75 5.55 17.88
CA ILE A 147 8.99 5.86 19.10
C ILE A 147 8.34 4.61 19.71
N ARG A 148 7.96 4.72 20.98
CA ARG A 148 7.04 3.78 21.65
C ARG A 148 5.73 4.47 21.94
N VAL A 149 4.62 3.83 21.59
CA VAL A 149 3.26 4.33 21.83
C VAL A 149 2.43 3.26 22.54
N SER A 150 1.40 3.66 23.28
CA SER A 150 0.44 2.73 23.87
C SER A 150 -0.71 2.47 22.89
N VAL A 151 -0.74 1.29 22.29
CA VAL A 151 -1.86 0.81 21.47
C VAL A 151 -2.60 -0.24 22.28
N ASP A 152 -3.87 0.00 22.58
CA ASP A 152 -4.72 -0.90 23.38
C ASP A 152 -4.07 -1.34 24.71
N GLY A 153 -3.38 -0.40 25.38
CA GLY A 153 -2.68 -0.64 26.64
C GLY A 153 -1.35 -1.39 26.51
N ARG A 154 -0.86 -1.64 25.29
CA ARG A 154 0.41 -2.31 25.02
C ARG A 154 1.44 -1.35 24.43
N SER A 155 2.66 -1.38 24.97
CA SER A 155 3.80 -0.64 24.42
C SER A 155 4.20 -1.21 23.05
N THR A 156 3.93 -0.45 21.99
CA THR A 156 4.25 -0.80 20.60
C THR A 156 5.36 0.10 20.08
N ARG A 157 6.40 -0.50 19.48
CA ARG A 157 7.49 0.24 18.83
C ARG A 157 7.10 0.59 17.40
N ILE A 158 7.18 1.87 17.05
CA ILE A 158 6.90 2.42 15.73
C ILE A 158 8.21 2.89 15.11
N ARG A 159 8.50 2.44 13.88
CA ARG A 159 9.56 2.97 13.02
C ARG A 159 8.90 3.87 11.98
N LEU A 160 9.33 5.12 11.93
CA LEU A 160 8.83 6.11 10.99
C LEU A 160 9.24 5.70 9.56
N ILE A 161 8.26 5.61 8.66
CA ILE A 161 8.48 5.26 7.24
C ILE A 161 9.16 6.42 6.50
N GLY A 162 10.08 6.11 5.59
CA GLY A 162 10.61 7.06 4.61
C GLY A 162 11.68 8.02 5.11
N ILE A 163 12.11 7.89 6.37
CA ILE A 163 13.15 8.74 6.96
C ILE A 163 14.22 7.91 7.65
N ASP A 164 15.44 8.43 7.74
CA ASP A 164 16.51 7.87 8.57
C ASP A 164 17.19 9.00 9.34
N THR A 165 17.30 8.88 10.66
CA THR A 165 17.94 9.89 11.49
C THR A 165 19.35 9.46 11.86
N PRO A 166 20.31 10.39 12.02
CA PRO A 166 21.65 10.02 12.45
C PRO A 166 21.63 9.29 13.81
N GLU A 167 22.21 8.09 13.85
CA GLU A 167 22.08 7.14 14.97
C GLU A 167 22.81 7.58 16.24
N VAL A 168 22.16 7.41 17.40
CA VAL A 168 22.73 7.69 18.73
C VAL A 168 22.67 6.55 19.73
N THR A 169 21.89 5.50 19.46
CA THR A 169 21.48 4.52 20.48
C THR A 169 22.26 3.21 20.47
N ASP A 170 22.95 2.86 19.37
CA ASP A 170 23.78 1.64 19.31
C ASP A 170 25.08 1.81 20.11
N PRO A 171 25.25 1.15 21.28
CA PRO A 171 26.43 1.32 22.14
C PRO A 171 27.73 0.78 21.49
N ARG A 172 27.63 0.05 20.38
CA ARG A 172 28.77 -0.51 19.64
C ARG A 172 29.30 0.45 18.59
N LYS A 173 28.60 1.56 18.33
CA LYS A 173 28.95 2.54 17.29
C LYS A 173 29.18 3.91 17.94
N PRO A 174 30.05 4.75 17.36
CA PRO A 174 30.10 6.15 17.75
C PRO A 174 28.76 6.82 17.41
N VAL A 175 28.41 7.84 18.20
CA VAL A 175 27.30 8.74 17.88
C VAL A 175 27.58 9.40 16.53
N GLN A 176 26.60 9.33 15.63
CA GLN A 176 26.72 9.93 14.31
C GLN A 176 26.64 11.46 14.39
N CYS A 177 27.21 12.13 13.37
CA CYS A 177 27.12 13.58 13.26
C CYS A 177 25.65 14.01 13.22
N PHE A 178 25.29 15.02 14.01
CA PHE A 178 23.91 15.52 14.18
C PHE A 178 22.90 14.60 14.87
N GLY A 179 23.31 13.44 15.38
CA GLY A 179 22.37 12.48 15.97
C GLY A 179 21.74 12.98 17.26
N ARG A 180 22.48 13.68 18.12
CA ARG A 180 21.94 14.21 19.39
C ARG A 180 20.88 15.28 19.14
N GLU A 181 21.10 16.09 18.12
CA GLU A 181 20.21 17.14 17.65
C GLU A 181 18.92 16.54 17.07
N ALA A 182 19.05 15.52 16.21
CA ALA A 182 17.91 14.80 15.65
C ALA A 182 17.07 14.10 16.74
N SER A 183 17.73 13.39 17.65
CA SER A 183 17.06 12.75 18.80
C SER A 183 16.34 13.77 19.67
N ARG A 184 17.01 14.88 20.04
CA ARG A 184 16.39 15.96 20.81
C ARG A 184 15.18 16.56 20.10
N ARG A 185 15.24 16.77 18.78
CA ARG A 185 14.10 17.29 18.04
C ARG A 185 12.90 16.34 18.07
N ALA A 186 13.14 15.05 17.91
CA ALA A 186 12.07 14.05 18.02
C ALA A 186 11.43 14.06 19.42
N HIS A 187 12.23 14.21 20.49
CA HIS A 187 11.73 14.40 21.85
C HIS A 187 10.86 15.66 21.98
N GLU A 188 11.31 16.80 21.49
CA GLU A 188 10.54 18.06 21.52
C GLU A 188 9.18 17.94 20.80
N LEU A 189 9.12 17.17 19.71
CA LEU A 189 7.90 16.99 18.93
C LEU A 189 6.92 16.00 19.56
N MET A 190 7.42 14.93 20.21
CA MET A 190 6.59 13.75 20.51
C MET A 190 6.49 13.41 22.00
N ASP A 191 7.34 13.90 22.88
CA ASP A 191 7.24 13.56 24.30
C ASP A 191 5.96 14.10 24.93
N GLY A 192 5.24 13.22 25.64
CA GLY A 192 3.98 13.56 26.31
C GLY A 192 2.81 13.87 25.39
N THR A 193 2.97 13.72 24.06
CA THR A 193 1.90 13.98 23.09
C THR A 193 1.08 12.73 22.78
N GLN A 194 0.04 12.91 21.97
CA GLN A 194 -0.66 11.80 21.33
C GLN A 194 -0.46 11.89 19.82
N VAL A 195 -0.40 10.72 19.18
CA VAL A 195 -0.14 10.61 17.74
C VAL A 195 -1.18 9.75 17.05
N TRP A 196 -1.39 10.03 15.76
CA TRP A 196 -2.13 9.15 14.86
C TRP A 196 -1.15 8.42 13.95
N LEU A 197 -1.43 7.15 13.72
CA LEU A 197 -0.64 6.27 12.89
C LEU A 197 -1.34 6.06 11.56
N GLU A 198 -0.60 6.33 10.48
CA GLU A 198 -1.01 5.99 9.13
C GLU A 198 -0.14 4.85 8.61
N TYR A 199 -0.79 3.78 8.15
CA TYR A 199 -0.08 2.63 7.57
C TYR A 199 -0.03 2.76 6.05
N ASP A 200 1.09 2.36 5.47
CA ASP A 200 1.28 2.37 4.02
C ASP A 200 1.09 0.95 3.45
N PRO A 201 0.05 0.71 2.61
CA PRO A 201 -0.15 -0.60 1.97
C PRO A 201 0.97 -1.00 1.00
N SER A 202 1.79 -0.06 0.50
CA SER A 202 2.96 -0.40 -0.32
C SER A 202 4.12 -0.92 0.53
N GLN A 203 4.04 -0.79 1.85
CA GLN A 203 5.08 -1.20 2.79
C GLN A 203 4.60 -2.39 3.64
N GLY A 204 5.55 -3.17 4.16
CA GLY A 204 5.24 -4.18 5.17
C GLY A 204 4.67 -3.53 6.44
N ARG A 205 3.76 -4.22 7.15
CA ARG A 205 3.25 -3.72 8.44
C ARG A 205 4.31 -3.70 9.54
N ARG A 206 5.33 -4.56 9.41
CA ARG A 206 6.46 -4.65 10.33
C ARG A 206 7.77 -4.77 9.56
N ASP A 207 8.84 -4.25 10.14
CA ASP A 207 10.19 -4.46 9.63
C ASP A 207 10.79 -5.79 10.13
N ARG A 208 12.01 -6.09 9.65
CA ARG A 208 12.78 -7.28 10.04
C ARG A 208 13.11 -7.38 11.53
N TYR A 209 12.99 -6.29 12.29
CA TYR A 209 13.23 -6.21 13.73
C TYR A 209 11.92 -6.28 14.53
N GLY A 210 10.79 -6.47 13.84
CA GLY A 210 9.45 -6.56 14.42
C GLY A 210 8.88 -5.22 14.87
N ARG A 211 9.49 -4.08 14.51
CA ARG A 211 8.90 -2.74 14.72
C ARG A 211 7.76 -2.54 13.75
N THR A 212 6.70 -1.87 14.19
CA THR A 212 5.59 -1.51 13.31
C THR A 212 5.99 -0.31 12.45
N LEU A 213 5.72 -0.38 11.15
CA LEU A 213 6.01 0.70 10.21
C LEU A 213 4.78 1.60 10.08
N ALA A 214 4.94 2.90 10.29
CA ALA A 214 3.87 3.88 10.11
C ALA A 214 4.41 5.29 9.82
N TYR A 215 3.57 6.14 9.24
CA TYR A 215 3.71 7.59 9.33
C TYR A 215 3.07 8.08 10.64
N VAL A 216 3.67 9.11 11.24
CA VAL A 216 3.27 9.62 12.55
C VAL A 216 2.76 11.06 12.41
N TRP A 217 1.52 11.27 12.80
CA TRP A 217 0.85 12.56 12.75
C TRP A 217 0.61 13.10 14.16
N LEU A 218 0.94 14.36 14.41
CA LEU A 218 0.65 15.06 15.68
C LEU A 218 -0.70 15.78 15.66
N ASN A 219 -1.19 16.13 14.47
CA ASN A 219 -2.48 16.75 14.23
C ASN A 219 -2.82 16.66 12.74
N GLU A 220 -3.81 17.43 12.27
CA GLU A 220 -4.28 17.42 10.88
C GLU A 220 -3.22 17.87 9.86
N ASN A 221 -2.27 18.70 10.24
CA ASN A 221 -1.33 19.35 9.32
C ASN A 221 0.14 19.11 9.68
N MET A 222 0.40 18.20 10.64
CA MET A 222 1.75 17.98 11.15
C MET A 222 2.15 16.51 11.06
N LEU A 223 2.75 16.17 9.93
CA LEU A 223 3.41 14.89 9.68
C LEU A 223 4.84 14.95 10.22
N VAL A 224 5.13 14.22 11.30
CA VAL A 224 6.44 14.22 11.96
C VAL A 224 7.54 13.78 10.99
N ASN A 225 7.27 12.78 10.15
CA ASN A 225 8.22 12.30 9.16
C ASN A 225 8.71 13.44 8.24
N GLN A 226 7.77 14.21 7.70
CA GLN A 226 8.08 15.36 6.84
C GLN A 226 8.80 16.46 7.61
N GLN A 227 8.35 16.75 8.85
CA GLN A 227 8.94 17.80 9.68
C GLN A 227 10.42 17.53 9.98
N MET A 228 10.76 16.29 10.31
CA MET A 228 12.15 15.90 10.61
C MET A 228 13.05 16.07 9.38
N VAL A 229 12.56 15.77 8.18
CA VAL A 229 13.32 15.95 6.93
C VAL A 229 13.42 17.42 6.55
N SER A 230 12.32 18.18 6.59
CA SER A 230 12.27 19.58 6.17
C SER A 230 13.14 20.49 7.03
N GLU A 231 13.32 20.15 8.30
CA GLU A 231 14.20 20.88 9.21
C GLU A 231 15.66 20.37 9.20
N GLY A 232 15.98 19.35 8.41
CA GLY A 232 17.33 18.81 8.29
C GLY A 232 17.78 17.92 9.46
N PHE A 233 16.85 17.26 10.16
CA PHE A 233 17.16 16.29 11.22
C PHE A 233 17.15 14.83 10.75
N ALA A 234 16.66 14.56 9.54
CA ALA A 234 16.61 13.24 8.94
C ALA A 234 16.94 13.29 7.45
N HIS A 235 17.48 12.18 6.94
CA HIS A 235 17.58 11.89 5.51
C HIS A 235 16.28 11.27 5.01
N GLU A 236 15.97 11.50 3.73
CA GLU A 236 14.99 10.68 3.01
C GLU A 236 15.54 9.25 2.88
N TYR A 237 14.71 8.26 3.22
CA TYR A 237 15.12 6.86 3.19
C TYR A 237 14.12 5.98 2.46
N THR A 238 14.42 5.68 1.20
CA THR A 238 13.75 4.66 0.41
C THR A 238 14.52 3.34 0.56
N TYR A 239 13.91 2.32 1.15
CA TYR A 239 14.54 1.00 1.32
C TYR A 239 14.46 0.14 0.06
N ASP A 240 13.26 -0.36 -0.27
CA ASP A 240 13.02 -1.23 -1.43
C ASP A 240 12.02 -0.58 -2.40
N ASP A 241 10.76 -0.46 -1.95
CA ASP A 241 9.65 0.03 -2.76
C ASP A 241 9.36 1.51 -2.52
N SER A 242 8.74 2.15 -3.52
CA SER A 242 8.17 3.49 -3.35
C SER A 242 7.11 3.51 -2.24
N TYR A 243 7.24 4.46 -1.32
CA TYR A 243 6.25 4.74 -0.30
C TYR A 243 5.42 5.98 -0.65
N LYS A 244 4.25 6.11 -0.04
CA LYS A 244 3.22 7.11 -0.35
C LYS A 244 3.72 8.56 -0.43
N TYR A 245 4.58 8.98 0.51
CA TYR A 245 5.06 10.37 0.62
C TYR A 245 6.48 10.59 0.08
N ARG A 246 7.02 9.67 -0.73
CA ARG A 246 8.43 9.74 -1.16
C ARG A 246 8.81 11.05 -1.83
N ASP A 247 8.01 11.48 -2.80
CA ASP A 247 8.34 12.69 -3.56
C ASP A 247 8.21 13.94 -2.67
N THR A 248 7.27 13.95 -1.71
CA THR A 248 7.17 14.98 -0.67
C THR A 248 8.43 15.05 0.19
N PHE A 249 8.94 13.91 0.66
CA PHE A 249 10.13 13.88 1.53
C PHE A 249 11.39 14.24 0.75
N ARG A 250 11.51 13.81 -0.52
CA ARG A 250 12.62 14.22 -1.39
C ARG A 250 12.66 15.72 -1.63
N HIS A 251 11.52 16.34 -1.90
CA HIS A 251 11.46 17.79 -2.05
C HIS A 251 11.78 18.51 -0.73
N ALA A 252 11.30 17.99 0.40
CA ALA A 252 11.64 18.55 1.71
C ALA A 252 13.15 18.46 2.00
N GLU A 253 13.78 17.33 1.64
CA GLU A 253 15.22 17.13 1.81
C GLU A 253 16.02 18.10 0.94
N GLN A 254 15.65 18.23 -0.34
CA GLN A 254 16.31 19.17 -1.27
C GLN A 254 16.19 20.63 -0.79
N ALA A 255 15.02 20.99 -0.24
CA ALA A 255 14.82 22.32 0.35
C ALA A 255 15.73 22.53 1.58
N ALA A 256 15.81 21.54 2.47
CA ALA A 256 16.68 21.59 3.65
C ALA A 256 18.17 21.65 3.26
N GLN A 257 18.58 20.92 2.21
CA GLN A 257 19.92 20.98 1.64
C GLN A 257 20.27 22.37 1.11
N THR A 258 19.38 22.94 0.29
CA THR A 258 19.58 24.26 -0.32
C THR A 258 19.63 25.37 0.73
N ALA A 259 18.86 25.22 1.81
CA ALA A 259 18.83 26.15 2.94
C ALA A 259 19.90 25.84 4.00
N GLU A 260 20.76 24.85 3.79
CA GLU A 260 21.85 24.45 4.70
C GLU A 260 21.34 24.19 6.15
N LEU A 261 20.16 23.59 6.27
CA LEU A 261 19.50 23.34 7.56
C LEU A 261 20.06 22.09 8.23
N GLY A 262 20.18 22.15 9.55
CA GLY A 262 20.54 21.02 10.39
C GLY A 262 21.79 20.27 9.91
N LEU A 263 21.66 18.97 9.64
CA LEU A 263 22.76 18.11 9.19
C LEU A 263 23.35 18.54 7.83
N TRP A 264 22.62 19.31 7.04
CA TRP A 264 23.08 19.81 5.73
C TRP A 264 24.02 21.00 5.85
N ASN A 265 24.08 21.65 7.01
CA ASN A 265 24.96 22.79 7.21
C ASN A 265 26.44 22.40 7.01
N PRO A 266 27.21 23.11 6.16
CA PRO A 266 28.60 22.80 5.89
C PRO A 266 29.52 22.84 7.13
N ALA A 267 29.18 23.67 8.12
CA ALA A 267 29.91 23.78 9.38
C ALA A 267 29.51 22.69 10.40
N THR A 268 28.51 21.86 10.10
CA THR A 268 28.00 20.82 11.00
C THR A 268 28.39 19.44 10.48
N CYS A 269 27.72 18.94 9.44
CA CYS A 269 27.96 17.61 8.88
C CYS A 269 28.05 17.59 7.36
N ALA A 270 27.67 18.68 6.67
CA ALA A 270 27.60 18.76 5.20
C ALA A 270 26.84 17.57 4.56
N GLY A 271 25.79 17.08 5.24
CA GLY A 271 25.01 15.92 4.78
C GLY A 271 25.55 14.55 5.15
N SER A 272 26.79 14.45 5.66
CA SER A 272 27.43 13.17 6.00
C SER A 272 27.26 12.84 7.48
N THR A 273 26.60 11.72 7.79
CA THR A 273 26.43 11.24 9.18
C THR A 273 27.64 10.47 9.70
N GLN A 274 28.63 10.20 8.84
CA GLN A 274 29.87 9.56 9.28
C GLN A 274 30.61 10.49 10.25
N THR A 275 31.09 9.93 11.37
CA THR A 275 31.92 10.67 12.31
C THR A 275 33.14 11.19 11.57
N GLN A 276 33.29 12.51 11.45
CA GLN A 276 34.54 13.09 10.95
C GLN A 276 35.62 12.76 11.99
N THR A 277 36.41 11.72 11.73
CA THR A 277 37.68 11.53 12.42
C THR A 277 38.60 12.65 11.96
N SER A 278 38.68 13.72 12.76
CA SER A 278 39.83 14.63 12.74
C SER A 278 41.08 13.93 13.23
#